data_AF-A0A930HFU0-F1
#
_entry.id   AF-A0A930HFU0-F1
#
_cell.length_a   1.000
_cell.length_b   1.000
_cell.length_c   1.000
_cell.angle_alpha   90.00
_cell.angle_beta   90.00
_cell.angle_gamma   90.00
#
_symmetry.space_group_name_H-M   'P 1'
#
loop_
_entity.id
_entity.type
_entity.pdbx_description
1 polymer ?
#
loop_
_entity_poly.entity_id
_entity_poly.type
_entity_poly.pdbx_seq_one_letter_code
_entity_poly.pdbx_strand_id
1 'polypeptide(L)'
;MQKSIIKIASVIGAGLLLASCGARKPKPTMPKRIDSTQLVVRPTKPQWTPPLGDSIKHEMRAVWLTLVAGLDWPQVKADTPDGVRKQKESLERILDRLVEDGYNTVFFQARQSGSVNYYSDEPFNKVFTSDASRPAYDPLAFAVEACHKRGLKIHAWVVTYPLVSKGTPKHPIIEKHPEWAIPHMGSYHLDPGLPEVRTHIAKLVSDIARRYQVDGIHFDYFRYPEEAGRYNDSRSYKLYGEGEDKAAWRRENLTLQLQEVQDSLMNVRPDVQVSVAPLGKLRKLPTLGRAHGWTAYDDVYQDAEEWAKHGLVDFLAPMMYYKDYLYEPFLIDWQERVGRYVPVVAGLAPYRTEPTESGWPITVIKEQIELARKYKAGGVSMFREGNIGPRRPYLRTLIQEQFKYKALYPELARGKATKPAVPRALSLKLTGKHITLSWMMPEQKVTGITYRVWCTAVHANGTEESYIVKEGLEQTVCSMLLANFNAGDKLIFGVEAVNRFGVSTPSEVSAEFRFTQALGSVLPSKTN
;
A
#
# COMPACT_ATOMS: atom_id res chain seq x y z
N MET A 1 -14.15 69.92 -42.15
CA MET A 1 -14.68 68.60 -42.59
C MET A 1 -16.11 68.44 -42.05
N GLN A 2 -16.92 67.53 -42.61
CA GLN A 2 -18.39 67.43 -42.46
C GLN A 2 -18.96 67.74 -41.05
N LYS A 3 -19.90 68.69 -40.89
CA LYS A 3 -21.36 68.70 -41.22
C LYS A 3 -22.22 67.84 -40.26
N SER A 4 -23.02 68.42 -39.34
CA SER A 4 -24.47 68.78 -39.49
C SER A 4 -25.42 67.68 -38.90
N ILE A 5 -26.69 67.85 -38.49
CA ILE A 5 -27.69 68.96 -38.52
C ILE A 5 -28.90 68.71 -37.54
N ILE A 6 -29.58 69.76 -37.00
CA ILE A 6 -31.01 69.82 -36.49
C ILE A 6 -31.39 68.89 -35.28
N LYS A 7 -32.14 69.21 -34.18
CA LYS A 7 -33.17 70.20 -33.69
C LYS A 7 -34.66 69.71 -33.81
N ILE A 8 -35.52 70.04 -32.81
CA ILE A 8 -37.03 69.88 -32.76
C ILE A 8 -37.51 68.44 -32.35
N ALA A 9 -38.55 68.15 -31.53
CA ALA A 9 -39.53 68.88 -30.66
C ALA A 9 -39.86 67.99 -29.42
N SER A 10 -40.22 68.49 -28.22
CA SER A 10 -41.58 68.87 -27.74
C SER A 10 -42.65 67.78 -27.95
N VAL A 11 -43.36 67.24 -26.93
CA VAL A 11 -44.56 67.88 -26.31
C VAL A 11 -45.10 67.10 -25.07
N ILE A 12 -45.43 67.84 -24.01
CA ILE A 12 -46.50 67.70 -22.96
C ILE A 12 -46.72 66.38 -22.17
N GLY A 13 -46.79 66.54 -20.83
CA GLY A 13 -47.48 65.62 -19.89
C GLY A 13 -47.36 66.11 -18.43
N ALA A 14 -48.42 66.67 -17.85
CA ALA A 14 -48.39 67.37 -16.55
C ALA A 14 -48.75 66.48 -15.34
N GLY A 15 -48.29 66.84 -14.12
CA GLY A 15 -48.65 66.13 -12.88
C GLY A 15 -48.14 66.81 -11.59
N LEU A 16 -49.07 67.36 -10.81
CA LEU A 16 -48.93 68.23 -9.63
C LEU A 16 -47.88 67.88 -8.54
N LEU A 17 -47.43 68.93 -7.86
CA LEU A 17 -46.91 68.93 -6.47
C LEU A 17 -47.94 68.38 -5.47
N LEU A 18 -47.48 67.71 -4.41
CA LEU A 18 -48.00 67.87 -3.04
C LEU A 18 -47.00 67.34 -2.00
N ALA A 19 -47.07 67.85 -0.77
CA ALA A 19 -46.00 67.70 0.23
C ALA A 19 -46.32 66.69 1.36
N SER A 20 -45.26 66.06 1.86
CA SER A 20 -45.01 65.66 3.27
C SER A 20 -46.18 65.17 4.15
N CYS A 21 -46.09 63.91 4.58
CA CYS A 21 -46.13 63.55 6.00
C CYS A 21 -45.31 62.27 6.28
N GLY A 22 -44.66 62.20 7.45
CA GLY A 22 -43.58 61.23 7.71
C GLY A 22 -44.01 59.89 8.32
N ALA A 23 -43.30 58.82 7.95
CA ALA A 23 -43.37 57.51 8.60
C ALA A 23 -42.03 57.19 9.31
N ARG A 24 -42.09 56.60 10.51
CA ARG A 24 -40.91 56.24 11.31
C ARG A 24 -40.10 55.14 10.63
N LYS A 25 -38.79 55.34 10.44
CA LYS A 25 -37.86 54.25 10.08
C LYS A 25 -37.79 53.23 11.22
N PRO A 26 -37.84 51.90 10.96
CA PRO A 26 -37.52 50.90 11.97
C PRO A 26 -36.07 51.07 12.43
N LYS A 27 -35.81 50.89 13.73
CA LYS A 27 -34.42 50.73 14.20
C LYS A 27 -33.85 49.45 13.59
N PRO A 28 -32.60 49.44 13.11
CA PRO A 28 -31.94 48.20 12.74
C PRO A 28 -31.76 47.35 14.00
N THR A 29 -32.50 46.26 14.10
CA THR A 29 -32.21 45.19 15.05
C THR A 29 -30.88 44.58 14.66
N MET A 30 -29.82 44.87 15.44
CA MET A 30 -28.58 44.11 15.31
C MET A 30 -28.93 42.62 15.47
N PRO A 31 -28.46 41.73 14.59
CA PRO A 31 -28.64 40.30 14.80
C PRO A 31 -28.00 39.95 16.14
N LYS A 32 -28.77 39.29 17.03
CA LYS A 32 -28.20 38.74 18.26
C LYS A 32 -27.03 37.86 17.87
N ARG A 33 -25.83 38.20 18.35
CA ARG A 33 -24.65 37.35 18.23
C ARG A 33 -25.01 36.01 18.88
N ILE A 34 -25.15 34.95 18.08
CA ILE A 34 -25.31 33.60 18.59
C ILE A 34 -24.00 33.27 19.28
N ASP A 35 -24.05 33.15 20.60
CA ASP A 35 -22.88 32.81 21.38
C ASP A 35 -22.56 31.33 21.13
N SER A 36 -21.41 31.04 20.51
CA SER A 36 -21.08 29.70 20.01
C SER A 36 -20.51 28.77 21.08
N THR A 37 -20.71 29.11 22.35
CA THR A 37 -20.50 28.25 23.52
C THR A 37 -21.84 27.65 23.94
N GLN A 38 -21.99 26.34 24.08
CA GLN A 38 -21.09 25.47 24.83
C GLN A 38 -20.72 24.18 24.08
N LEU A 39 -19.46 24.09 23.66
CA LEU A 39 -18.75 22.83 23.46
C LEU A 39 -18.61 22.12 24.81
N VAL A 40 -19.45 21.14 25.10
CA VAL A 40 -19.24 20.25 26.26
C VAL A 40 -18.29 19.12 25.86
N VAL A 41 -17.00 19.47 25.73
CA VAL A 41 -15.94 18.46 25.61
C VAL A 41 -15.73 17.87 27.00
N ARG A 42 -16.10 16.60 27.15
CA ARG A 42 -15.77 15.79 28.34
C ARG A 42 -15.10 14.50 27.88
N PRO A 43 -14.00 14.06 28.51
CA PRO A 43 -13.54 12.69 28.34
C PRO A 43 -14.59 11.76 28.95
N THR A 44 -15.25 10.93 28.14
CA THR A 44 -16.43 10.15 28.58
C THR A 44 -16.15 8.68 28.87
N LYS A 45 -14.98 8.15 28.50
CA LYS A 45 -14.46 6.86 28.97
C LYS A 45 -12.95 6.99 29.28
N PRO A 46 -12.45 6.46 30.40
CA PRO A 46 -11.01 6.41 30.74
C PRO A 46 -10.24 5.30 29.99
N GLN A 47 -10.95 4.49 29.19
CA GLN A 47 -10.38 3.54 28.26
C GLN A 47 -11.25 3.52 27.00
N TRP A 48 -10.83 4.22 25.95
CA TRP A 48 -11.45 4.11 24.62
C TRP A 48 -10.82 2.94 23.85
N THR A 49 -11.66 2.21 23.12
CA THR A 49 -11.26 1.08 22.28
C THR A 49 -11.72 1.33 20.84
N PRO A 50 -10.90 1.05 19.81
CA PRO A 50 -11.33 1.20 18.42
C PRO A 50 -12.56 0.34 18.14
N PRO A 51 -13.62 0.89 17.50
CA PRO A 51 -14.85 0.17 17.18
C PRO A 51 -14.63 -0.71 15.94
N LEU A 52 -13.82 -1.76 16.07
CA LEU A 52 -13.41 -2.61 14.94
C LEU A 52 -14.60 -3.39 14.35
N GLY A 53 -15.49 -3.93 15.19
CA GLY A 53 -16.66 -4.71 14.75
C GLY A 53 -16.29 -5.91 13.86
N ASP A 54 -17.30 -6.51 13.22
CA ASP A 54 -17.08 -7.64 12.30
C ASP A 54 -16.72 -7.18 10.87
N SER A 55 -16.90 -5.90 10.56
CA SER A 55 -16.67 -5.35 9.22
C SER A 55 -15.20 -5.00 8.97
N ILE A 56 -14.43 -4.60 9.99
CA ILE A 56 -13.07 -4.09 9.80
C ILE A 56 -12.06 -5.23 9.96
N LYS A 57 -11.51 -5.66 8.83
CA LYS A 57 -10.55 -6.77 8.76
C LYS A 57 -9.12 -6.26 8.89
N HIS A 58 -8.24 -7.04 9.52
CA HIS A 58 -6.80 -6.87 9.36
C HIS A 58 -6.37 -7.81 8.21
N GLU A 59 -6.14 -7.24 7.03
CA GLU A 59 -5.99 -8.01 5.79
C GLU A 59 -5.12 -7.20 4.81
N MET A 60 -3.97 -7.75 4.42
CA MET A 60 -3.20 -7.20 3.31
C MET A 60 -3.96 -7.42 2.00
N ARG A 61 -4.13 -6.34 1.23
CA ARG A 61 -4.74 -6.37 -0.09
C ARG A 61 -3.75 -5.72 -1.04
N ALA A 62 -2.87 -6.57 -1.55
CA ALA A 62 -1.71 -6.16 -2.32
C ALA A 62 -1.89 -6.39 -3.83
N VAL A 63 -1.11 -5.68 -4.63
CA VAL A 63 -1.01 -5.88 -6.08
C VAL A 63 0.43 -5.72 -6.54
N TRP A 64 0.89 -6.58 -7.44
CA TRP A 64 2.14 -6.35 -8.17
C TRP A 64 1.89 -5.35 -9.30
N LEU A 65 2.62 -4.23 -9.27
CA LEU A 65 2.66 -3.25 -10.33
C LEU A 65 3.91 -3.50 -11.18
N THR A 66 3.68 -4.00 -12.38
CA THR A 66 4.67 -4.66 -13.23
C THR A 66 5.14 -3.74 -14.35
N LEU A 67 6.41 -3.36 -14.30
CA LEU A 67 7.00 -2.35 -15.19
C LEU A 67 7.74 -2.97 -16.38
N VAL A 68 8.11 -4.26 -16.34
CA VAL A 68 8.74 -4.96 -17.47
C VAL A 68 7.94 -4.75 -18.74
N ALA A 69 8.60 -4.32 -19.81
CA ALA A 69 8.01 -4.03 -21.13
C ALA A 69 6.77 -3.09 -21.12
N GLY A 70 6.52 -2.37 -20.02
CA GLY A 70 5.30 -1.58 -19.85
C GLY A 70 4.04 -2.43 -19.68
N LEU A 71 4.13 -3.60 -19.02
CA LEU A 71 2.97 -4.50 -18.87
C LEU A 71 1.79 -3.88 -18.11
N ASP A 72 2.06 -3.15 -17.01
CA ASP A 72 1.07 -2.32 -16.30
C ASP A 72 1.37 -0.83 -16.55
N TRP A 73 2.60 -0.39 -16.26
CA TRP A 73 3.04 1.01 -16.36
C TRP A 73 4.54 1.11 -16.64
N PRO A 74 5.07 2.20 -17.23
CA PRO A 74 4.37 3.18 -18.04
C PRO A 74 4.05 2.66 -19.45
N GLN A 75 2.93 3.10 -20.02
CA GLN A 75 2.50 2.77 -21.39
C GLN A 75 3.04 3.73 -22.46
N VAL A 76 3.69 4.83 -22.04
CA VAL A 76 4.21 5.89 -22.93
C VAL A 76 5.63 6.27 -22.48
N LYS A 77 6.46 6.80 -23.39
CA LYS A 77 7.81 7.26 -23.07
C LYS A 77 7.82 8.64 -22.41
N ALA A 78 8.83 8.90 -21.58
CA ALA A 78 9.12 10.15 -20.91
C ALA A 78 10.18 11.00 -21.65
N ASP A 79 10.38 10.74 -22.94
CA ASP A 79 11.33 11.48 -23.81
C ASP A 79 10.93 12.96 -24.01
N THR A 80 9.71 13.35 -23.61
CA THR A 80 9.19 14.72 -23.69
C THR A 80 8.47 15.14 -22.40
N PRO A 81 8.30 16.45 -22.13
CA PRO A 81 7.52 16.92 -20.98
C PRO A 81 6.06 16.44 -20.96
N ASP A 82 5.44 16.24 -22.14
CA ASP A 82 4.11 15.63 -22.24
C ASP A 82 4.13 14.14 -21.88
N GLY A 83 5.17 13.42 -22.32
CA GLY A 83 5.41 12.03 -21.92
C GLY A 83 5.56 11.86 -20.40
N VAL A 84 6.39 12.70 -19.77
CA VAL A 84 6.56 12.76 -18.30
C VAL A 84 5.23 12.98 -17.60
N ARG A 85 4.44 13.99 -18.04
CA ARG A 85 3.10 14.26 -17.49
C ARG A 85 2.19 13.03 -17.60
N LYS A 86 2.07 12.44 -18.80
CA LYS A 86 1.20 11.27 -19.04
C LYS A 86 1.61 10.04 -18.22
N GLN A 87 2.92 9.83 -18.00
CA GLN A 87 3.37 8.77 -17.08
C GLN A 87 2.90 9.04 -15.65
N LYS A 88 3.08 10.26 -15.13
CA LYS A 88 2.65 10.61 -13.77
C LYS A 88 1.14 10.48 -13.58
N GLU A 89 0.35 11.10 -14.46
CA GLU A 89 -1.12 11.04 -14.43
C GLU A 89 -1.67 9.62 -14.58
N SER A 90 -1.00 8.74 -15.35
CA SER A 90 -1.43 7.35 -15.50
C SER A 90 -1.12 6.50 -14.26
N LEU A 91 0.01 6.73 -13.58
CA LEU A 91 0.28 6.08 -12.30
C LEU A 91 -0.73 6.53 -11.24
N GLU A 92 -0.97 7.84 -11.14
CA GLU A 92 -1.94 8.40 -10.18
C GLU A 92 -3.33 7.79 -10.37
N ARG A 93 -3.80 7.67 -11.62
CA ARG A 93 -5.09 7.02 -11.94
C ARG A 93 -5.12 5.54 -11.59
N ILE A 94 -4.01 4.81 -11.73
CA ILE A 94 -3.89 3.42 -11.27
C ILE A 94 -4.03 3.38 -9.74
N LEU A 95 -3.32 4.24 -9.01
CA LEU A 95 -3.34 4.26 -7.56
C LEU A 95 -4.69 4.71 -6.99
N ASP A 96 -5.37 5.70 -7.61
CA ASP A 96 -6.73 6.11 -7.25
C ASP A 96 -7.72 4.95 -7.39
N ARG A 97 -7.65 4.22 -8.52
CA ARG A 97 -8.44 3.01 -8.75
C ARG A 97 -8.16 1.92 -7.71
N LEU A 98 -6.90 1.72 -7.32
CA LEU A 98 -6.55 0.71 -6.32
C LEU A 98 -7.15 1.04 -4.94
N VAL A 99 -7.21 2.31 -4.55
CA VAL A 99 -7.94 2.73 -3.35
C VAL A 99 -9.44 2.52 -3.49
N GLU A 100 -10.04 2.90 -4.63
CA GLU A 100 -11.47 2.66 -4.93
C GLU A 100 -11.82 1.17 -4.85
N ASP A 101 -10.96 0.31 -5.38
CA ASP A 101 -11.12 -1.15 -5.38
C ASP A 101 -10.80 -1.80 -4.02
N GLY A 102 -10.38 -1.01 -3.03
CA GLY A 102 -10.16 -1.45 -1.64
C GLY A 102 -8.80 -2.11 -1.37
N TYR A 103 -7.80 -1.91 -2.23
CA TYR A 103 -6.41 -2.30 -1.99
C TYR A 103 -5.72 -1.36 -0.99
N ASN A 104 -4.69 -1.86 -0.30
CA ASN A 104 -3.92 -1.08 0.68
C ASN A 104 -2.39 -1.15 0.48
N THR A 105 -1.90 -1.99 -0.44
CA THR A 105 -0.47 -2.22 -0.64
C THR A 105 -0.12 -2.37 -2.12
N VAL A 106 1.01 -1.80 -2.55
CA VAL A 106 1.54 -1.92 -3.91
C VAL A 106 2.96 -2.48 -3.85
N PHE A 107 3.22 -3.55 -4.60
CA PHE A 107 4.56 -4.06 -4.86
C PHE A 107 5.05 -3.45 -6.19
N PHE A 108 5.77 -2.33 -6.09
CA PHE A 108 6.23 -1.55 -7.25
C PHE A 108 7.53 -2.14 -7.77
N GLN A 109 7.58 -2.63 -9.02
CA GLN A 109 8.80 -3.22 -9.58
C GLN A 109 9.94 -2.19 -9.64
N ALA A 110 10.84 -2.19 -8.66
CA ALA A 110 11.98 -1.28 -8.57
C ALA A 110 13.18 -1.80 -9.35
N ARG A 111 13.40 -3.13 -9.37
CA ARG A 111 14.49 -3.78 -10.10
C ARG A 111 14.00 -5.02 -10.85
N GLN A 112 14.45 -5.18 -12.09
CA GLN A 112 14.14 -6.30 -12.96
C GLN A 112 15.33 -6.63 -13.86
N SER A 113 15.83 -7.87 -13.81
CA SER A 113 16.89 -8.37 -14.73
C SER A 113 18.19 -7.55 -14.71
N GLY A 114 18.57 -7.00 -13.55
CA GLY A 114 19.70 -6.07 -13.39
C GLY A 114 19.46 -4.65 -13.93
N SER A 115 18.24 -4.33 -14.38
CA SER A 115 17.82 -2.98 -14.72
C SER A 115 16.91 -2.38 -13.65
N VAL A 116 16.93 -1.05 -13.51
CA VAL A 116 16.22 -0.34 -12.45
C VAL A 116 15.17 0.64 -12.96
N ASN A 117 14.16 0.85 -12.12
CA ASN A 117 13.04 1.79 -12.32
C ASN A 117 13.12 2.96 -11.31
N TYR A 118 14.33 3.28 -10.86
CA TYR A 118 14.68 4.34 -9.90
C TYR A 118 16.11 4.82 -10.23
N TYR A 119 16.50 6.03 -9.85
CA TYR A 119 17.87 6.48 -10.14
C TYR A 119 18.88 5.61 -9.38
N SER A 120 19.77 4.92 -10.10
CA SER A 120 20.81 4.04 -9.55
C SER A 120 22.01 3.98 -10.52
N ASP A 121 23.10 3.37 -10.07
CA ASP A 121 24.27 3.07 -10.90
C ASP A 121 24.10 1.77 -11.72
N GLU A 122 23.05 0.98 -11.44
CA GLU A 122 22.58 -0.05 -12.37
C GLU A 122 21.92 0.56 -13.62
N PRO A 123 21.94 -0.13 -14.78
CA PRO A 123 21.27 0.32 -16.01
C PRO A 123 19.80 0.68 -15.80
N PHE A 124 19.39 1.82 -16.35
CA PHE A 124 17.99 2.23 -16.29
C PHE A 124 17.13 1.40 -17.25
N ASN A 125 15.87 1.11 -16.89
CA ASN A 125 15.00 0.32 -17.73
C ASN A 125 14.47 1.12 -18.94
N LYS A 126 14.64 0.55 -20.14
CA LYS A 126 14.17 1.11 -21.41
C LYS A 126 12.65 1.31 -21.47
N VAL A 127 11.86 0.84 -20.50
CA VAL A 127 10.42 1.12 -20.44
C VAL A 127 10.14 2.62 -20.38
N PHE A 128 10.96 3.40 -19.66
CA PHE A 128 10.73 4.83 -19.44
C PHE A 128 11.09 5.72 -20.63
N THR A 129 12.22 5.48 -21.28
CA THR A 129 12.82 6.34 -22.31
C THR A 129 13.23 5.51 -23.53
N SER A 130 13.27 6.12 -24.71
CA SER A 130 13.57 5.38 -25.95
C SER A 130 15.03 4.91 -26.07
N ASP A 131 15.94 5.56 -25.36
CA ASP A 131 17.39 5.30 -25.31
C ASP A 131 17.86 4.61 -24.01
N ALA A 132 16.94 4.33 -23.07
CA ALA A 132 17.24 3.88 -21.71
C ALA A 132 18.03 4.88 -20.84
N SER A 133 17.97 6.17 -21.15
CA SER A 133 18.41 7.25 -20.25
C SER A 133 17.49 7.40 -19.03
N ARG A 134 17.97 8.08 -17.98
CA ARG A 134 17.14 8.47 -16.84
C ARG A 134 16.13 9.55 -17.29
N PRO A 135 14.81 9.36 -17.12
CA PRO A 135 13.81 10.39 -17.43
C PRO A 135 13.95 11.59 -16.49
N ALA A 136 13.32 12.72 -16.83
CA ALA A 136 13.38 13.99 -16.07
C ALA A 136 12.70 13.97 -14.67
N TYR A 137 12.41 12.79 -14.12
CA TYR A 137 11.95 12.56 -12.75
C TYR A 137 12.37 11.16 -12.30
N ASP A 138 12.51 10.93 -10.99
CA ASP A 138 12.73 9.59 -10.46
C ASP A 138 11.37 8.86 -10.32
N PRO A 139 11.16 7.70 -10.99
CA PRO A 139 9.88 7.02 -10.96
C PRO A 139 9.51 6.40 -9.61
N LEU A 140 10.48 5.90 -8.84
CA LEU A 140 10.23 5.31 -7.52
C LEU A 140 9.96 6.40 -6.49
N ALA A 141 10.68 7.51 -6.51
CA ALA A 141 10.38 8.66 -5.64
C ALA A 141 8.95 9.16 -5.85
N PHE A 142 8.55 9.33 -7.12
CA PHE A 142 7.20 9.74 -7.47
C PHE A 142 6.14 8.70 -7.06
N ALA A 143 6.41 7.39 -7.27
CA ALA A 143 5.50 6.32 -6.86
C ALA A 143 5.30 6.28 -5.34
N VAL A 144 6.36 6.50 -4.55
CA VAL A 144 6.29 6.56 -3.09
C VAL A 144 5.40 7.72 -2.64
N GLU A 145 5.66 8.92 -3.12
CA GLU A 145 4.86 10.10 -2.80
C GLU A 145 3.38 9.91 -3.21
N ALA A 146 3.13 9.38 -4.41
CA ALA A 146 1.79 9.17 -4.95
C ALA A 146 1.00 8.09 -4.20
N CYS A 147 1.67 7.03 -3.69
CA CYS A 147 1.06 6.00 -2.84
C CYS A 147 0.73 6.55 -1.44
N HIS A 148 1.68 7.23 -0.80
CA HIS A 148 1.51 7.75 0.56
C HIS A 148 0.41 8.82 0.66
N LYS A 149 0.30 9.72 -0.34
CA LYS A 149 -0.84 10.67 -0.46
C LYS A 149 -2.22 9.98 -0.46
N ARG A 150 -2.27 8.71 -0.87
CA ARG A 150 -3.47 7.88 -1.02
C ARG A 150 -3.66 6.89 0.13
N GLY A 151 -2.75 6.85 1.10
CA GLY A 151 -2.76 5.86 2.18
C GLY A 151 -2.39 4.44 1.75
N LEU A 152 -1.85 4.27 0.53
CA LEU A 152 -1.31 3.00 0.05
C LEU A 152 0.11 2.82 0.59
N LYS A 153 0.41 1.64 1.12
CA LYS A 153 1.79 1.22 1.37
C LYS A 153 2.48 0.84 0.07
N ILE A 154 3.77 1.09 -0.02
CA ILE A 154 4.59 0.75 -1.19
C ILE A 154 5.82 -0.06 -0.77
N HIS A 155 6.01 -1.20 -1.42
CA HIS A 155 7.23 -1.99 -1.30
C HIS A 155 8.00 -1.93 -2.60
N ALA A 156 9.31 -1.69 -2.52
CA ALA A 156 10.20 -1.81 -3.66
C ALA A 156 10.37 -3.29 -4.01
N TRP A 157 9.75 -3.73 -5.10
CA TRP A 157 9.86 -5.08 -5.62
C TRP A 157 11.17 -5.27 -6.38
N VAL A 158 12.00 -6.19 -5.90
CA VAL A 158 13.34 -6.49 -6.39
C VAL A 158 13.35 -7.91 -6.95
N VAL A 159 13.49 -8.03 -8.28
CA VAL A 159 13.92 -9.30 -8.90
C VAL A 159 15.39 -9.50 -8.54
N THR A 160 15.68 -10.60 -7.84
CA THR A 160 16.91 -10.76 -7.05
C THR A 160 18.10 -11.22 -7.91
N TYR A 161 18.16 -12.51 -8.25
CA TYR A 161 19.31 -13.12 -8.92
C TYR A 161 19.29 -13.05 -10.46
N PRO A 162 18.14 -13.11 -11.16
CA PRO A 162 18.13 -12.99 -12.62
C PRO A 162 18.72 -11.67 -13.13
N LEU A 163 19.61 -11.76 -14.10
CA LEU A 163 20.15 -10.64 -14.88
C LEU A 163 19.54 -10.70 -16.31
N VAL A 164 20.38 -10.50 -17.32
CA VAL A 164 20.00 -10.37 -18.73
C VAL A 164 20.04 -11.70 -19.50
N SER A 165 19.29 -11.79 -20.60
CA SER A 165 19.33 -12.93 -21.52
C SER A 165 20.67 -13.05 -22.24
N LYS A 166 21.11 -14.28 -22.52
CA LYS A 166 22.33 -14.56 -23.30
C LYS A 166 22.18 -13.99 -24.71
N GLY A 167 23.19 -13.26 -25.18
CA GLY A 167 23.19 -12.59 -26.49
C GLY A 167 22.70 -11.13 -26.46
N THR A 168 22.23 -10.63 -25.30
CA THR A 168 22.12 -9.17 -25.08
C THR A 168 23.52 -8.56 -24.85
N PRO A 169 23.70 -7.23 -24.99
CA PRO A 169 24.92 -6.54 -24.57
C PRO A 169 25.29 -6.92 -23.12
N LYS A 170 26.57 -7.12 -22.84
CA LYS A 170 26.99 -7.58 -21.51
C LYS A 170 26.54 -6.57 -20.46
N HIS A 171 25.86 -7.08 -19.44
CA HIS A 171 25.39 -6.26 -18.32
C HIS A 171 26.60 -5.75 -17.51
N PRO A 172 26.63 -4.49 -17.03
CA PRO A 172 27.80 -3.96 -16.32
C PRO A 172 28.26 -4.76 -15.10
N ILE A 173 27.36 -5.50 -14.42
CA ILE A 173 27.76 -6.42 -13.35
C ILE A 173 28.56 -7.60 -13.92
N ILE A 174 28.17 -8.15 -15.07
CA ILE A 174 28.86 -9.26 -15.74
C ILE A 174 30.21 -8.79 -16.33
N GLU A 175 30.33 -7.52 -16.70
CA GLU A 175 31.59 -6.94 -17.18
C GLU A 175 32.60 -6.70 -16.05
N LYS A 176 32.13 -6.18 -14.91
CA LYS A 176 32.97 -5.89 -13.73
C LYS A 176 33.27 -7.14 -12.87
N HIS A 177 32.29 -8.03 -12.77
CA HIS A 177 32.29 -9.22 -11.92
C HIS A 177 31.79 -10.45 -12.71
N PRO A 178 32.50 -10.89 -13.76
CA PRO A 178 32.12 -12.08 -14.53
C PRO A 178 32.02 -13.33 -13.67
N GLU A 179 32.76 -13.39 -12.56
CA GLU A 179 32.75 -14.48 -11.60
C GLU A 179 31.45 -14.57 -10.77
N TRP A 180 30.66 -13.49 -10.69
CA TRP A 180 29.37 -13.48 -10.00
C TRP A 180 28.22 -14.08 -10.81
N ALA A 181 28.35 -14.20 -12.13
CA ALA A 181 27.24 -14.48 -13.03
C ALA A 181 27.34 -15.86 -13.72
N ILE A 182 26.43 -16.76 -13.37
CA ILE A 182 26.34 -18.10 -13.97
C ILE A 182 25.35 -18.07 -15.15
N PRO A 183 25.76 -18.47 -16.37
CA PRO A 183 24.84 -18.66 -17.49
C PRO A 183 24.00 -19.93 -17.28
N HIS A 184 22.68 -19.81 -17.34
CA HIS A 184 21.75 -20.90 -17.10
C HIS A 184 20.47 -20.71 -17.90
N MET A 185 19.99 -21.77 -18.59
CA MET A 185 18.75 -21.79 -19.38
C MET A 185 18.53 -20.56 -20.30
N GLY A 186 19.60 -20.05 -20.90
CA GLY A 186 19.54 -18.93 -21.86
C GLY A 186 19.61 -17.53 -21.25
N SER A 187 19.79 -17.38 -19.95
CA SER A 187 20.07 -16.08 -19.29
C SER A 187 21.22 -16.18 -18.28
N TYR A 188 21.67 -15.04 -17.75
CA TYR A 188 22.63 -14.98 -16.65
C TYR A 188 21.90 -14.78 -15.32
N HIS A 189 22.40 -15.44 -14.28
CA HIS A 189 21.92 -15.29 -12.90
C HIS A 189 23.11 -15.04 -11.97
N LEU A 190 22.97 -14.12 -11.02
CA LEU A 190 23.90 -13.97 -9.91
C LEU A 190 23.95 -15.27 -9.08
N ASP A 191 25.15 -15.68 -8.67
CA ASP A 191 25.41 -16.87 -7.85
C ASP A 191 25.15 -16.59 -6.36
N PRO A 192 24.11 -17.17 -5.72
CA PRO A 192 23.83 -16.94 -4.31
C PRO A 192 24.91 -17.51 -3.37
N GLY A 193 25.75 -18.42 -3.87
CA GLY A 193 26.84 -19.05 -3.12
C GLY A 193 28.04 -18.14 -2.85
N LEU A 194 28.07 -16.94 -3.44
CA LEU A 194 29.18 -15.99 -3.26
C LEU A 194 28.83 -14.93 -2.20
N PRO A 195 29.64 -14.76 -1.14
CA PRO A 195 29.47 -13.68 -0.16
C PRO A 195 29.38 -12.29 -0.81
N GLU A 196 30.16 -12.04 -1.87
CA GLU A 196 30.21 -10.75 -2.56
C GLU A 196 28.89 -10.41 -3.27
N VAL A 197 28.20 -11.42 -3.80
CA VAL A 197 26.83 -11.28 -4.35
C VAL A 197 25.85 -10.93 -3.25
N ARG A 198 25.98 -11.55 -2.08
CA ARG A 198 25.09 -11.26 -0.93
C ARG A 198 25.27 -9.83 -0.42
N THR A 199 26.50 -9.38 -0.26
CA THR A 199 26.84 -8.00 0.05
C THR A 199 26.38 -7.01 -1.02
N HIS A 200 26.44 -7.36 -2.30
CA HIS A 200 25.93 -6.51 -3.38
C HIS A 200 24.40 -6.30 -3.27
N ILE A 201 23.63 -7.36 -3.06
CA ILE A 201 22.17 -7.29 -2.90
C ILE A 201 21.79 -6.54 -1.62
N ALA A 202 22.47 -6.80 -0.50
CA ALA A 202 22.25 -6.10 0.77
C ALA A 202 22.52 -4.59 0.66
N LYS A 203 23.60 -4.19 -0.04
CA LYS A 203 23.90 -2.79 -0.35
C LYS A 203 22.82 -2.16 -1.24
N LEU A 204 22.38 -2.86 -2.29
CA LEU A 204 21.34 -2.36 -3.21
C LEU A 204 20.04 -2.03 -2.48
N VAL A 205 19.55 -2.93 -1.62
CA VAL A 205 18.28 -2.67 -0.90
C VAL A 205 18.43 -1.66 0.24
N SER A 206 19.61 -1.58 0.86
CA SER A 206 19.93 -0.53 1.84
C SER A 206 20.00 0.86 1.20
N ASP A 207 20.53 0.96 -0.02
CA ASP A 207 20.56 2.19 -0.79
C ASP A 207 19.13 2.66 -1.18
N ILE A 208 18.27 1.73 -1.61
CA ILE A 208 16.83 2.01 -1.79
C ILE A 208 16.21 2.56 -0.50
N ALA A 209 16.43 1.90 0.64
CA ALA A 209 15.87 2.31 1.93
C ALA A 209 16.40 3.68 2.43
N ARG A 210 17.64 4.06 2.08
CA ARG A 210 18.20 5.38 2.38
C ARG A 210 17.56 6.50 1.57
N ARG A 211 17.30 6.24 0.29
CA ARG A 211 16.93 7.27 -0.70
C ARG A 211 15.43 7.44 -0.90
N TYR A 212 14.64 6.42 -0.56
CA TYR A 212 13.20 6.41 -0.76
C TYR A 212 12.46 6.02 0.53
N GLN A 213 11.36 6.71 0.83
CA GLN A 213 10.48 6.42 1.97
C GLN A 213 9.59 5.19 1.70
N VAL A 214 10.16 4.06 1.26
CA VAL A 214 9.41 2.82 1.06
C VAL A 214 8.93 2.25 2.40
N ASP A 215 7.79 1.57 2.40
CA ASP A 215 7.32 0.81 3.57
C ASP A 215 8.02 -0.54 3.70
N GLY A 216 8.57 -1.06 2.61
CA GLY A 216 9.34 -2.30 2.63
C GLY A 216 10.11 -2.62 1.34
N ILE A 217 10.86 -3.70 1.41
CA ILE A 217 11.49 -4.40 0.30
C ILE A 217 10.70 -5.69 0.05
N HIS A 218 10.47 -6.01 -1.22
CA HIS A 218 9.74 -7.20 -1.64
C HIS A 218 10.56 -7.99 -2.65
N PHE A 219 11.17 -9.09 -2.22
CA PHE A 219 12.00 -9.89 -3.11
C PHE A 219 11.18 -10.87 -3.94
N ASP A 220 11.51 -10.96 -5.22
CA ASP A 220 11.04 -11.99 -6.14
C ASP A 220 12.24 -12.61 -6.84
N TYR A 221 12.06 -13.81 -7.39
CA TYR A 221 13.14 -14.69 -7.85
C TYR A 221 14.26 -14.80 -6.79
N PHE A 222 13.88 -14.78 -5.51
CA PHE A 222 14.77 -15.00 -4.36
C PHE A 222 14.98 -16.51 -4.18
N ARG A 223 15.59 -17.12 -5.19
CA ARG A 223 15.70 -18.57 -5.35
C ARG A 223 16.77 -18.93 -6.36
N TYR A 224 17.22 -20.17 -6.33
CA TYR A 224 17.94 -20.74 -7.45
C TYR A 224 17.00 -20.87 -8.67
N PRO A 225 17.53 -20.82 -9.90
CA PRO A 225 16.72 -20.79 -11.11
C PRO A 225 15.97 -22.11 -11.37
N GLU A 226 15.01 -22.03 -12.29
CA GLU A 226 14.47 -23.16 -13.09
C GLU A 226 15.52 -24.27 -13.33
N GLU A 227 15.19 -25.56 -13.16
CA GLU A 227 16.16 -26.66 -13.35
C GLU A 227 17.45 -26.53 -12.48
N ALA A 228 17.29 -26.14 -11.22
CA ALA A 228 18.40 -25.82 -10.31
C ALA A 228 19.42 -26.97 -10.13
N GLY A 229 19.01 -28.23 -10.31
CA GLY A 229 19.93 -29.39 -10.32
C GLY A 229 21.04 -29.30 -11.37
N ARG A 230 20.83 -28.51 -12.45
CA ARG A 230 21.82 -28.26 -13.52
C ARG A 230 22.55 -26.92 -13.38
N TYR A 231 22.24 -26.13 -12.35
CA TYR A 231 22.88 -24.83 -12.11
C TYR A 231 24.36 -25.04 -11.75
N ASN A 232 25.27 -24.38 -12.48
CA ASN A 232 26.71 -24.63 -12.40
C ASN A 232 27.43 -23.74 -11.37
N ASP A 233 26.99 -23.83 -10.12
CA ASP A 233 27.61 -23.24 -8.92
C ASP A 233 28.74 -24.10 -8.33
N SER A 234 29.32 -25.01 -9.12
CA SER A 234 30.36 -25.94 -8.67
C SER A 234 31.61 -25.22 -8.13
N ARG A 235 31.88 -24.00 -8.61
CA ARG A 235 32.99 -23.15 -8.17
C ARG A 235 32.77 -22.58 -6.77
N SER A 236 31.61 -21.97 -6.53
CA SER A 236 31.23 -21.39 -5.23
C SER A 236 30.99 -22.48 -4.19
N TYR A 237 30.35 -23.59 -4.57
CA TYR A 237 30.19 -24.76 -3.72
C TYR A 237 31.55 -25.29 -3.22
N LYS A 238 32.55 -25.42 -4.10
CA LYS A 238 33.89 -25.85 -3.68
C LYS A 238 34.58 -24.87 -2.71
N LEU A 239 34.31 -23.56 -2.84
CA LEU A 239 34.94 -22.54 -1.99
C LEU A 239 34.23 -22.37 -0.64
N TYR A 240 32.91 -22.57 -0.59
CA TYR A 240 32.05 -22.12 0.51
C TYR A 240 31.06 -23.17 1.03
N GLY A 241 31.14 -24.43 0.57
CA GLY A 241 30.23 -25.52 0.97
C GLY A 241 30.80 -26.93 0.79
N GLU A 242 32.11 -27.07 0.58
CA GLU A 242 32.74 -28.38 0.33
C GLU A 242 32.60 -29.29 1.56
N GLY A 243 31.85 -30.39 1.40
CA GLY A 243 31.56 -31.37 2.46
C GLY A 243 30.13 -31.35 2.98
N GLU A 244 29.31 -30.36 2.61
CA GLU A 244 27.90 -30.27 3.01
C GLU A 244 26.96 -31.04 2.05
N ASP A 245 25.69 -31.22 2.43
CA ASP A 245 24.66 -31.53 1.42
C ASP A 245 24.46 -30.31 0.52
N LYS A 246 24.67 -30.47 -0.79
CA LYS A 246 24.57 -29.36 -1.74
C LYS A 246 23.18 -28.70 -1.75
N ALA A 247 22.10 -29.44 -1.46
CA ALA A 247 20.77 -28.82 -1.36
C ALA A 247 20.60 -28.01 -0.07
N ALA A 248 21.18 -28.45 1.06
CA ALA A 248 21.23 -27.71 2.32
C ALA A 248 22.06 -26.43 2.17
N TRP A 249 23.28 -26.53 1.62
CA TRP A 249 24.14 -25.39 1.32
C TRP A 249 23.42 -24.33 0.47
N ARG A 250 22.67 -24.75 -0.57
CA ARG A 250 21.86 -23.84 -1.40
C ARG A 250 20.72 -23.16 -0.64
N ARG A 251 20.06 -23.86 0.30
CA ARG A 251 19.06 -23.23 1.19
C ARG A 251 19.73 -22.19 2.09
N GLU A 252 20.87 -22.56 2.70
CA GLU A 252 21.60 -21.70 3.62
C GLU A 252 22.11 -20.42 2.95
N ASN A 253 22.60 -20.48 1.71
CA ASN A 253 22.98 -19.29 0.94
C ASN A 253 21.85 -18.24 0.83
N LEU A 254 20.59 -18.68 0.69
CA LEU A 254 19.43 -17.78 0.65
C LEU A 254 19.08 -17.25 2.05
N THR A 255 19.24 -18.07 3.10
CA THR A 255 19.07 -17.66 4.50
C THR A 255 20.10 -16.59 4.89
N LEU A 256 21.39 -16.83 4.61
CA LEU A 256 22.48 -15.87 4.81
C LEU A 256 22.26 -14.56 4.05
N GLN A 257 21.70 -14.64 2.83
CA GLN A 257 21.35 -13.43 2.07
C GLN A 257 20.28 -12.59 2.79
N LEU A 258 19.25 -13.20 3.37
CA LEU A 258 18.23 -12.48 4.13
C LEU A 258 18.78 -11.93 5.45
N GLN A 259 19.67 -12.67 6.12
CA GLN A 259 20.35 -12.20 7.33
C GLN A 259 21.15 -10.92 7.04
N GLU A 260 21.99 -10.92 6.00
CA GLU A 260 22.80 -9.75 5.63
C GLU A 260 21.93 -8.55 5.19
N VAL A 261 20.78 -8.81 4.55
CA VAL A 261 19.77 -7.77 4.24
C VAL A 261 19.16 -7.20 5.52
N GLN A 262 18.74 -8.03 6.47
CA GLN A 262 18.17 -7.59 7.75
C GLN A 262 19.20 -6.77 8.53
N ASP A 263 20.43 -7.25 8.68
CA ASP A 263 21.49 -6.54 9.40
C ASP A 263 21.78 -5.18 8.76
N SER A 264 21.82 -5.13 7.42
CA SER A 264 22.05 -3.87 6.70
C SER A 264 20.88 -2.88 6.82
N LEU A 265 19.63 -3.37 6.77
CA LEU A 265 18.44 -2.54 6.95
C LEU A 265 18.27 -2.08 8.40
N MET A 266 18.54 -2.92 9.40
CA MET A 266 18.46 -2.53 10.82
C MET A 266 19.42 -1.40 11.18
N ASN A 267 20.59 -1.33 10.54
CA ASN A 267 21.57 -0.25 10.70
C ASN A 267 21.20 1.06 9.96
N VAL A 268 20.16 1.06 9.12
CA VAL A 268 19.86 2.13 8.16
C VAL A 268 18.45 2.67 8.31
N ARG A 269 17.47 1.76 8.30
CA ARG A 269 16.03 1.98 8.37
C ARG A 269 15.37 0.74 9.01
N PRO A 270 15.46 0.58 10.34
CA PRO A 270 14.87 -0.58 11.04
C PRO A 270 13.33 -0.65 10.96
N ASP A 271 12.68 0.39 10.44
CA ASP A 271 11.25 0.49 10.17
C ASP A 271 10.83 0.03 8.76
N VAL A 272 11.78 -0.31 7.89
CA VAL A 272 11.53 -0.88 6.55
C VAL A 272 11.31 -2.38 6.65
N GLN A 273 10.17 -2.82 6.12
CA GLN A 273 9.78 -4.23 6.13
C GLN A 273 10.54 -5.07 5.09
N VAL A 274 10.66 -6.38 5.33
CA VAL A 274 11.24 -7.35 4.38
C VAL A 274 10.21 -8.42 4.06
N SER A 275 10.04 -8.75 2.79
CA SER A 275 9.15 -9.82 2.34
C SER A 275 9.72 -10.54 1.12
N VAL A 276 9.27 -11.78 0.90
CA VAL A 276 9.66 -12.60 -0.25
C VAL A 276 8.41 -13.16 -0.92
N ALA A 277 8.43 -13.26 -2.25
CA ALA A 277 7.50 -14.04 -3.07
C ALA A 277 8.10 -15.41 -3.41
N PRO A 278 7.87 -16.47 -2.60
CA PRO A 278 8.28 -17.82 -2.92
C PRO A 278 7.37 -18.48 -3.95
N LEU A 279 7.80 -19.62 -4.49
CA LEU A 279 6.88 -20.50 -5.26
C LEU A 279 5.67 -20.86 -4.40
N GLY A 280 4.49 -20.92 -5.01
CA GLY A 280 3.23 -21.12 -4.28
C GLY A 280 3.13 -22.42 -3.48
N LYS A 281 3.89 -23.45 -3.81
CA LYS A 281 3.88 -24.75 -3.13
C LYS A 281 5.09 -24.83 -2.22
N LEU A 282 4.93 -24.99 -0.91
CA LEU A 282 6.04 -24.92 0.05
C LEU A 282 6.96 -26.15 -0.03
N ARG A 283 6.44 -27.35 0.28
CA ARG A 283 7.16 -28.65 0.20
C ARG A 283 6.34 -29.67 -0.59
N LYS A 284 6.95 -30.75 -1.07
CA LYS A 284 6.19 -31.86 -1.69
C LYS A 284 5.21 -32.47 -0.67
N LEU A 285 3.95 -32.64 -1.06
CA LEU A 285 2.88 -33.18 -0.21
C LEU A 285 2.53 -34.63 -0.63
N PRO A 286 2.98 -35.67 0.11
CA PRO A 286 2.69 -37.07 -0.22
C PRO A 286 1.20 -37.39 -0.17
N THR A 287 0.43 -36.70 0.67
CA THR A 287 -1.02 -36.84 0.84
C THR A 287 -1.82 -36.56 -0.44
N LEU A 288 -1.25 -35.85 -1.41
CA LEU A 288 -1.89 -35.62 -2.71
C LEU A 288 -1.81 -36.86 -3.64
N GLY A 289 -0.98 -37.85 -3.33
CA GLY A 289 -0.88 -39.12 -4.08
C GLY A 289 -0.34 -39.02 -5.52
N ARG A 290 0.02 -37.83 -6.00
CA ARG A 290 0.50 -37.58 -7.37
C ARG A 290 1.48 -36.42 -7.42
N ALA A 291 2.32 -36.41 -8.46
CA ALA A 291 3.21 -35.29 -8.76
C ALA A 291 2.41 -33.99 -8.97
N HIS A 292 2.90 -32.90 -8.38
CA HIS A 292 2.22 -31.61 -8.36
C HIS A 292 3.16 -30.45 -8.78
N GLY A 293 4.17 -30.76 -9.60
CA GLY A 293 5.16 -29.78 -10.06
C GLY A 293 6.12 -29.33 -8.96
N TRP A 294 6.78 -28.20 -9.18
CA TRP A 294 7.82 -27.68 -8.29
C TRP A 294 7.30 -27.03 -7.02
N THR A 295 8.19 -27.03 -6.04
CA THR A 295 7.99 -26.52 -4.68
C THR A 295 9.16 -25.62 -4.28
N ALA A 296 8.88 -24.70 -3.36
CA ALA A 296 9.82 -23.72 -2.84
C ALA A 296 11.04 -24.42 -2.24
N TYR A 297 10.82 -25.38 -1.33
CA TYR A 297 11.88 -26.05 -0.58
C TYR A 297 12.69 -27.06 -1.43
N ASP A 298 12.01 -27.95 -2.15
CA ASP A 298 12.68 -29.13 -2.75
C ASP A 298 13.34 -28.84 -4.10
N ASP A 299 12.81 -27.90 -4.88
CA ASP A 299 13.18 -27.74 -6.30
C ASP A 299 13.92 -26.42 -6.59
N VAL A 300 13.76 -25.40 -5.74
CA VAL A 300 14.40 -24.07 -5.89
C VAL A 300 15.06 -23.53 -4.60
N TYR A 301 15.13 -24.36 -3.57
CA TYR A 301 15.86 -24.16 -2.30
C TYR A 301 15.43 -22.97 -1.43
N GLN A 302 14.16 -22.58 -1.49
CA GLN A 302 13.58 -21.54 -0.63
C GLN A 302 13.09 -22.13 0.70
N ASP A 303 13.86 -21.98 1.78
CA ASP A 303 13.47 -22.43 3.13
C ASP A 303 12.64 -21.37 3.88
N ALA A 304 11.44 -21.12 3.37
CA ALA A 304 10.56 -20.09 3.90
C ALA A 304 10.04 -20.37 5.33
N GLU A 305 10.13 -21.62 5.80
CA GLU A 305 9.84 -22.01 7.19
C GLU A 305 10.94 -21.50 8.13
N GLU A 306 12.22 -21.69 7.76
CA GLU A 306 13.35 -21.19 8.55
C GLU A 306 13.42 -19.65 8.56
N TRP A 307 13.22 -19.00 7.40
CA TRP A 307 13.22 -17.54 7.30
C TRP A 307 12.15 -16.88 8.18
N ALA A 308 10.96 -17.48 8.25
CA ALA A 308 9.87 -17.01 9.09
C ALA A 308 10.14 -17.26 10.58
N LYS A 309 10.60 -18.46 10.93
CA LYS A 309 10.96 -18.87 12.30
C LYS A 309 12.04 -17.98 12.92
N HIS A 310 13.02 -17.54 12.11
CA HIS A 310 14.12 -16.67 12.53
C HIS A 310 13.83 -15.17 12.36
N GLY A 311 12.63 -14.79 11.92
CA GLY A 311 12.24 -13.38 11.78
C GLY A 311 12.98 -12.63 10.66
N LEU A 312 13.53 -13.34 9.68
CA LEU A 312 14.28 -12.77 8.56
C LEU A 312 13.37 -12.06 7.54
N VAL A 313 12.06 -12.30 7.62
CA VAL A 313 11.00 -11.67 6.83
C VAL A 313 9.87 -11.25 7.77
N ASP A 314 9.17 -10.15 7.45
CA ASP A 314 7.97 -9.72 8.19
C ASP A 314 6.69 -10.39 7.66
N PHE A 315 6.67 -10.82 6.39
CA PHE A 315 5.61 -11.63 5.78
C PHE A 315 6.12 -12.35 4.52
N LEU A 316 5.38 -13.37 4.06
CA LEU A 316 5.65 -14.12 2.83
C LEU A 316 4.46 -14.08 1.88
N ALA A 317 4.71 -13.93 0.58
CA ALA A 317 3.68 -13.81 -0.45
C ALA A 317 3.77 -14.97 -1.48
N PRO A 318 3.43 -16.21 -1.12
CA PRO A 318 3.59 -17.37 -1.99
C PRO A 318 2.75 -17.24 -3.26
N MET A 319 3.38 -17.47 -4.42
CA MET A 319 2.76 -17.38 -5.74
C MET A 319 1.85 -18.59 -6.02
N MET A 320 0.68 -18.64 -5.39
CA MET A 320 -0.30 -19.74 -5.44
C MET A 320 -1.09 -19.77 -6.75
N TYR A 321 -0.38 -19.70 -7.89
CA TYR A 321 -0.95 -19.59 -9.23
C TYR A 321 -1.43 -20.93 -9.81
N TYR A 322 -2.21 -21.67 -9.00
CA TYR A 322 -2.90 -22.92 -9.33
C TYR A 322 -4.26 -22.97 -8.61
N LYS A 323 -5.16 -23.86 -9.06
CA LYS A 323 -6.55 -23.95 -8.56
C LYS A 323 -6.96 -25.37 -8.19
N ASP A 324 -8.24 -25.58 -7.92
CA ASP A 324 -8.87 -26.85 -7.57
C ASP A 324 -8.20 -27.52 -6.34
N TYR A 325 -8.10 -28.85 -6.36
CA TYR A 325 -7.52 -29.71 -5.30
C TYR A 325 -6.09 -29.34 -4.86
N LEU A 326 -5.38 -28.45 -5.57
CA LEU A 326 -4.06 -27.98 -5.17
C LEU A 326 -4.12 -26.76 -4.24
N TYR A 327 -5.11 -25.87 -4.36
CA TYR A 327 -5.06 -24.59 -3.66
C TYR A 327 -5.18 -24.75 -2.14
N GLU A 328 -6.24 -25.41 -1.66
CA GLU A 328 -6.51 -25.54 -0.22
C GLU A 328 -5.43 -26.34 0.53
N PRO A 329 -4.94 -27.51 0.07
CA PRO A 329 -3.90 -28.24 0.80
C PRO A 329 -2.57 -27.48 0.91
N PHE A 330 -2.18 -26.74 -0.12
CA PHE A 330 -0.97 -25.91 -0.05
C PHE A 330 -1.17 -24.66 0.80
N LEU A 331 -2.37 -24.07 0.82
CA LEU A 331 -2.67 -22.98 1.74
C LEU A 331 -2.54 -23.44 3.19
N ILE A 332 -3.03 -24.64 3.50
CA ILE A 332 -2.89 -25.26 4.83
C ILE A 332 -1.40 -25.48 5.17
N ASP A 333 -0.60 -26.11 4.30
CA ASP A 333 0.84 -26.34 4.54
C ASP A 333 1.60 -25.03 4.80
N TRP A 334 1.29 -23.95 4.06
CA TRP A 334 1.83 -22.61 4.36
C TRP A 334 1.35 -22.06 5.71
N GLN A 335 0.07 -22.12 6.04
CA GLN A 335 -0.42 -21.61 7.33
C GLN A 335 0.16 -22.38 8.50
N GLU A 336 0.17 -23.71 8.40
CA GLU A 336 0.67 -24.58 9.46
C GLU A 336 2.16 -24.37 9.69
N ARG A 337 3.00 -24.32 8.65
CA ARG A 337 4.47 -24.18 8.81
C ARG A 337 4.94 -22.75 9.05
N VAL A 338 4.37 -21.79 8.32
CA VAL A 338 4.87 -20.42 8.22
C VAL A 338 3.95 -19.42 8.91
N GLY A 339 2.64 -19.57 8.72
CA GLY A 339 1.60 -18.67 9.28
C GLY A 339 1.63 -18.51 10.80
N ARG A 340 2.20 -19.49 11.52
CA ARG A 340 2.43 -19.43 12.97
C ARG A 340 3.48 -18.41 13.41
N TYR A 341 4.38 -18.00 12.51
CA TYR A 341 5.49 -17.07 12.81
C TYR A 341 5.25 -15.69 12.16
N VAL A 342 4.90 -15.68 10.87
CA VAL A 342 4.72 -14.47 10.06
C VAL A 342 3.47 -14.60 9.19
N PRO A 343 2.78 -13.49 8.84
CA PRO A 343 1.63 -13.56 7.95
C PRO A 343 2.01 -14.13 6.57
N VAL A 344 1.18 -15.03 6.06
CA VAL A 344 1.24 -15.50 4.67
C VAL A 344 0.17 -14.76 3.88
N VAL A 345 0.57 -14.09 2.79
CA VAL A 345 -0.29 -13.29 1.92
C VAL A 345 -0.47 -14.02 0.59
N ALA A 346 -1.58 -14.73 0.40
CA ALA A 346 -1.74 -15.64 -0.73
C ALA A 346 -1.66 -14.91 -2.09
N GLY A 347 -0.69 -15.26 -2.92
CA GLY A 347 -0.51 -14.73 -4.27
C GLY A 347 -1.48 -15.37 -5.24
N LEU A 348 -2.45 -14.61 -5.72
CA LEU A 348 -3.51 -15.05 -6.62
C LEU A 348 -3.21 -14.64 -8.07
N ALA A 349 -3.77 -15.39 -9.01
CA ALA A 349 -3.48 -15.28 -10.45
C ALA A 349 -4.69 -14.80 -11.28
N PRO A 350 -5.19 -13.57 -11.10
CA PRO A 350 -6.29 -13.03 -11.92
C PRO A 350 -5.99 -13.06 -13.43
N TYR A 351 -4.72 -13.03 -13.84
CA TYR A 351 -4.31 -13.19 -15.24
C TYR A 351 -4.78 -14.53 -15.85
N ARG A 352 -4.78 -15.63 -15.08
CA ARG A 352 -5.19 -16.97 -15.57
C ARG A 352 -6.68 -17.09 -15.88
N THR A 353 -7.49 -16.11 -15.50
CA THR A 353 -8.90 -16.02 -15.90
C THR A 353 -9.07 -15.47 -17.33
N GLU A 354 -7.98 -15.13 -18.03
CA GLU A 354 -8.02 -14.74 -19.45
C GLU A 354 -8.03 -15.97 -20.36
N PRO A 355 -8.86 -15.98 -21.44
CA PRO A 355 -8.90 -17.10 -22.40
C PRO A 355 -7.55 -17.37 -23.09
N THR A 356 -6.72 -16.34 -23.24
CA THR A 356 -5.35 -16.43 -23.80
C THR A 356 -4.33 -17.06 -22.86
N GLU A 357 -4.68 -17.26 -21.58
CA GLU A 357 -3.79 -17.77 -20.53
C GLU A 357 -4.20 -19.17 -20.07
N SER A 358 -5.33 -19.28 -19.38
CA SER A 358 -5.84 -20.57 -18.88
C SER A 358 -7.37 -20.63 -18.77
N GLY A 359 -8.08 -19.56 -19.10
CA GLY A 359 -9.55 -19.50 -19.13
C GLY A 359 -10.23 -19.85 -17.81
N TRP A 360 -9.59 -19.62 -16.66
CA TRP A 360 -10.18 -19.95 -15.35
C TRP A 360 -11.49 -19.18 -15.10
N PRO A 361 -12.52 -19.83 -14.53
CA PRO A 361 -13.69 -19.11 -14.02
C PRO A 361 -13.28 -18.04 -13.01
N ILE A 362 -13.88 -16.84 -13.10
CA ILE A 362 -13.58 -15.76 -12.15
C ILE A 362 -13.96 -16.09 -10.69
N THR A 363 -14.85 -17.08 -10.49
CA THR A 363 -15.23 -17.59 -9.16
C THR A 363 -14.05 -18.21 -8.43
N VAL A 364 -13.06 -18.77 -9.14
CA VAL A 364 -11.83 -19.30 -8.54
C VAL A 364 -11.12 -18.22 -7.70
N ILE A 365 -11.10 -16.96 -8.16
CA ILE A 365 -10.48 -15.86 -7.40
C ILE A 365 -11.29 -15.55 -6.14
N LYS A 366 -12.63 -15.60 -6.21
CA LYS A 366 -13.51 -15.47 -5.03
C LYS A 366 -13.24 -16.60 -4.02
N GLU A 367 -13.30 -17.85 -4.47
CA GLU A 367 -13.08 -19.04 -3.66
C GLU A 367 -11.69 -19.00 -2.98
N GLN A 368 -10.66 -18.56 -3.69
CA GLN A 368 -9.30 -18.41 -3.14
C GLN A 368 -9.19 -17.33 -2.06
N ILE A 369 -9.90 -16.20 -2.20
CA ILE A 369 -10.00 -15.15 -1.16
C ILE A 369 -10.76 -15.67 0.06
N GLU A 370 -11.88 -16.38 -0.16
CA GLU A 370 -12.71 -16.95 0.91
C GLU A 370 -11.95 -18.03 1.70
N LEU A 371 -11.18 -18.88 1.01
CA LEU A 371 -10.28 -19.87 1.62
C LEU A 371 -9.11 -19.20 2.37
N ALA A 372 -8.47 -18.16 1.80
CA ALA A 372 -7.43 -17.41 2.50
C ALA A 372 -7.94 -16.85 3.84
N ARG A 373 -9.17 -16.33 3.87
CA ARG A 373 -9.84 -15.85 5.08
C ARG A 373 -10.22 -16.98 6.04
N LYS A 374 -10.76 -18.09 5.54
CA LYS A 374 -11.09 -19.31 6.34
C LYS A 374 -9.87 -19.80 7.12
N TYR A 375 -8.70 -19.85 6.49
CA TYR A 375 -7.44 -20.28 7.10
C TYR A 375 -6.62 -19.14 7.72
N LYS A 376 -7.22 -17.96 7.95
CA LYS A 376 -6.61 -16.82 8.64
C LYS A 376 -5.27 -16.34 8.04
N ALA A 377 -5.14 -16.43 6.72
CA ALA A 377 -4.02 -15.85 5.99
C ALA A 377 -3.93 -14.33 6.26
N GLY A 378 -2.71 -13.78 6.20
CA GLY A 378 -2.44 -12.35 6.39
C GLY A 378 -3.07 -11.45 5.33
N GLY A 379 -3.56 -12.04 4.24
CA GLY A 379 -4.28 -11.36 3.18
C GLY A 379 -4.11 -12.05 1.83
N VAL A 380 -4.33 -11.29 0.77
CA VAL A 380 -4.14 -11.71 -0.63
C VAL A 380 -3.35 -10.68 -1.42
N SER A 381 -2.63 -11.16 -2.42
CA SER A 381 -1.85 -10.33 -3.34
C SER A 381 -2.19 -10.71 -4.79
N MET A 382 -2.39 -9.73 -5.66
CA MET A 382 -2.89 -9.95 -7.03
C MET A 382 -1.79 -9.77 -8.07
N PHE A 383 -1.46 -10.83 -8.81
CA PHE A 383 -0.59 -10.72 -9.98
C PHE A 383 -1.44 -10.66 -11.27
N ARG A 384 -1.58 -9.52 -11.92
CA ARG A 384 -1.00 -8.18 -11.66
C ARG A 384 -2.03 -7.07 -11.88
N GLU A 385 -1.64 -5.81 -11.69
CA GLU A 385 -2.51 -4.63 -11.80
C GLU A 385 -3.40 -4.62 -13.06
N GLY A 386 -2.81 -4.90 -14.22
CA GLY A 386 -3.51 -4.85 -15.50
C GLY A 386 -4.63 -5.88 -15.66
N ASN A 387 -4.65 -6.95 -14.85
CA ASN A 387 -5.65 -8.03 -14.88
C ASN A 387 -6.78 -7.86 -13.85
N ILE A 388 -6.71 -6.82 -13.00
CA ILE A 388 -7.77 -6.45 -12.04
C ILE A 388 -8.43 -5.10 -12.38
N GLY A 389 -8.02 -4.46 -13.47
CA GLY A 389 -8.47 -3.13 -13.87
C GLY A 389 -9.75 -3.08 -14.72
N PRO A 390 -10.12 -1.91 -15.26
CA PRO A 390 -11.38 -1.70 -15.98
C PRO A 390 -11.55 -2.55 -17.25
N ARG A 391 -10.45 -3.07 -17.81
CA ARG A 391 -10.48 -4.05 -18.92
C ARG A 391 -11.08 -5.40 -18.52
N ARG A 392 -11.23 -5.68 -17.23
CA ARG A 392 -11.72 -6.94 -16.66
C ARG A 392 -12.94 -6.71 -15.74
N PRO A 393 -14.02 -6.06 -16.23
CA PRO A 393 -15.05 -5.46 -15.37
C PRO A 393 -15.72 -6.45 -14.41
N TYR A 394 -16.14 -7.64 -14.89
CA TYR A 394 -16.77 -8.66 -14.04
C TYR A 394 -15.85 -9.16 -12.92
N LEU A 395 -14.55 -9.31 -13.18
CA LEU A 395 -13.57 -9.70 -12.18
C LEU A 395 -13.29 -8.55 -11.19
N ARG A 396 -13.22 -7.31 -11.67
CA ARG A 396 -13.10 -6.11 -10.83
C ARG A 396 -14.27 -6.02 -9.85
N THR A 397 -15.51 -6.12 -10.34
CA THR A 397 -16.72 -6.11 -9.50
C THR A 397 -16.73 -7.25 -8.48
N LEU A 398 -16.37 -8.48 -8.87
CA LEU A 398 -16.23 -9.60 -7.95
C LEU A 398 -15.20 -9.33 -6.85
N ILE A 399 -14.07 -8.68 -7.17
CA ILE A 399 -13.05 -8.31 -6.18
C ILE A 399 -13.57 -7.17 -5.26
N GLN A 400 -14.23 -6.15 -5.82
CA GLN A 400 -14.87 -5.08 -5.05
C GLN A 400 -15.90 -5.61 -4.05
N GLU A 401 -16.72 -6.60 -4.44
CA GLU A 401 -17.65 -7.29 -3.53
C GLU A 401 -16.91 -7.99 -2.38
N GLN A 402 -15.77 -8.61 -2.66
CA GLN A 402 -14.93 -9.25 -1.64
C GLN A 402 -14.19 -8.24 -0.75
N PHE A 403 -13.90 -7.05 -1.25
CA PHE A 403 -13.16 -5.98 -0.57
C PHE A 403 -14.07 -4.87 -0.01
N LYS A 404 -15.41 -5.00 -0.12
CA LYS A 404 -16.44 -4.00 0.22
C LYS A 404 -16.30 -3.34 1.59
N TYR A 405 -15.73 -4.03 2.57
CA TYR A 405 -15.39 -3.45 3.87
C TYR A 405 -13.90 -3.13 3.90
N LYS A 406 -13.57 -1.94 4.38
CA LYS A 406 -12.19 -1.47 4.54
C LYS A 406 -11.39 -2.47 5.38
N ALA A 407 -10.23 -2.86 4.87
CA ALA A 407 -9.23 -3.60 5.63
C ALA A 407 -8.12 -2.67 6.11
N LEU A 408 -7.76 -2.83 7.37
CA LEU A 408 -6.54 -2.29 7.96
C LEU A 408 -5.36 -3.14 7.54
N TYR A 409 -4.19 -2.51 7.48
CA TYR A 409 -2.95 -3.24 7.30
C TYR A 409 -2.73 -4.21 8.49
N PRO A 410 -2.29 -5.46 8.27
CA PRO A 410 -2.07 -6.42 9.34
C PRO A 410 -0.97 -5.98 10.30
N GLU A 411 -1.11 -6.32 11.59
CA GLU A 411 -0.05 -6.13 12.58
C GLU A 411 1.08 -7.14 12.36
N LEU A 412 2.26 -6.67 11.96
CA LEU A 412 3.43 -7.54 11.73
C LEU A 412 4.21 -7.74 13.04
N ALA A 413 4.74 -8.95 13.24
CA ALA A 413 5.30 -9.39 14.53
C ALA A 413 6.43 -8.49 15.03
N ARG A 414 7.38 -8.10 14.16
CA ARG A 414 8.51 -7.21 14.48
C ARG A 414 8.07 -5.85 15.00
N GLY A 415 6.90 -5.37 14.56
CA GLY A 415 6.28 -4.12 15.01
C GLY A 415 5.89 -4.07 16.47
N LYS A 416 5.77 -5.22 17.16
CA LYS A 416 5.35 -5.26 18.57
C LYS A 416 6.43 -4.71 19.50
N ALA A 417 7.71 -4.83 19.13
CA ALA A 417 8.83 -4.24 19.86
C ALA A 417 8.89 -2.70 19.74
N THR A 418 8.27 -2.13 18.69
CA THR A 418 8.21 -0.69 18.42
C THR A 418 6.78 -0.15 18.53
N LYS A 419 5.97 -0.73 19.44
CA LYS A 419 4.59 -0.30 19.68
C LYS A 419 4.54 1.19 20.06
N PRO A 420 3.71 2.03 19.40
CA PRO A 420 3.60 3.45 19.72
C PRO A 420 3.16 3.72 21.16
N ALA A 421 3.57 4.86 21.72
CA ALA A 421 3.00 5.39 22.95
C ALA A 421 1.51 5.77 22.77
N VAL A 422 0.79 5.85 23.89
CA VAL A 422 -0.65 6.18 23.91
C VAL A 422 -0.89 7.65 23.53
N PRO A 423 -1.79 7.96 22.57
CA PRO A 423 -2.27 9.32 22.34
C PRO A 423 -3.07 9.85 23.53
N ARG A 424 -2.75 11.05 24.00
CA ARG A 424 -3.30 11.65 25.22
C ARG A 424 -3.90 13.03 24.98
N ALA A 425 -4.67 13.51 25.97
CA ALA A 425 -5.24 14.85 26.01
C ALA A 425 -5.99 15.25 24.72
N LEU A 426 -6.85 14.37 24.23
CA LEU A 426 -7.67 14.64 23.05
C LEU A 426 -8.58 15.86 23.30
N SER A 427 -8.54 16.82 22.39
CA SER A 427 -9.26 18.10 22.48
C SER A 427 -9.96 18.42 21.17
N LEU A 428 -11.21 18.89 21.27
CA LEU A 428 -12.06 19.27 20.14
C LEU A 428 -12.35 20.77 20.16
N LYS A 429 -12.18 21.42 19.00
CA LYS A 429 -12.51 22.83 18.79
C LYS A 429 -13.37 22.99 17.54
N LEU A 430 -14.54 23.60 17.68
CA LEU A 430 -15.35 24.06 16.55
C LEU A 430 -14.86 25.45 16.12
N THR A 431 -14.70 25.68 14.81
CA THR A 431 -14.37 27.00 14.25
C THR A 431 -15.07 27.14 12.90
N GLY A 432 -16.11 27.98 12.86
CA GLY A 432 -17.04 28.03 11.73
C GLY A 432 -17.71 26.67 11.51
N LYS A 433 -17.54 26.11 10.31
CA LYS A 433 -18.07 24.78 9.92
C LYS A 433 -17.10 23.62 10.16
N HIS A 434 -15.90 23.87 10.70
CA HIS A 434 -14.88 22.85 10.92
C HIS A 434 -14.80 22.44 12.38
N ILE A 435 -14.77 21.14 12.63
CA ILE A 435 -14.38 20.54 13.90
C ILE A 435 -12.93 20.09 13.80
N THR A 436 -12.08 20.58 14.71
CA THR A 436 -10.66 20.24 14.79
C THR A 436 -10.43 19.37 16.01
N LEU A 437 -9.98 18.14 15.79
CA LEU A 437 -9.47 17.24 16.82
C LEU A 437 -7.96 17.43 16.93
N SER A 438 -7.43 17.47 18.14
CA SER A 438 -5.99 17.53 18.43
C SER A 438 -5.65 16.63 19.61
N TRP A 439 -4.42 16.13 19.66
CA TRP A 439 -3.91 15.27 20.74
C TRP A 439 -2.43 15.54 21.01
N MET A 440 -1.95 15.07 22.15
CA MET A 440 -0.54 15.06 22.51
C MET A 440 0.01 13.64 22.48
N MET A 441 1.28 13.52 22.08
CA MET A 441 2.02 12.27 22.16
C MET A 441 3.11 12.38 23.24
N PRO A 442 3.27 11.36 24.10
CA PRO A 442 4.45 11.24 24.94
C PRO A 442 5.73 11.16 24.10
N GLU A 443 6.84 11.62 24.68
CA GLU A 443 8.16 11.42 24.10
C GLU A 443 8.46 9.91 23.96
N GLN A 444 8.97 9.52 22.79
CA GLN A 444 9.25 8.12 22.47
C GLN A 444 10.33 8.03 21.38
N LYS A 445 11.06 6.91 21.37
CA LYS A 445 12.11 6.63 20.36
C LYS A 445 11.56 6.11 19.02
N VAL A 446 10.28 5.75 18.96
CA VAL A 446 9.65 5.20 17.75
C VAL A 446 9.34 6.33 16.78
N THR A 447 9.93 6.28 15.58
CA THR A 447 9.73 7.23 14.48
C THR A 447 8.73 6.71 13.45
N GLY A 448 8.29 7.56 12.52
CA GLY A 448 7.41 7.16 11.42
C GLY A 448 6.00 6.72 11.87
N ILE A 449 5.57 7.18 13.04
CA ILE A 449 4.22 6.95 13.57
C ILE A 449 3.22 7.75 12.73
N THR A 450 2.13 7.09 12.37
CA THR A 450 0.96 7.73 11.76
C THR A 450 -0.25 7.58 12.68
N TYR A 451 -1.30 8.37 12.45
CA TYR A 451 -2.51 8.34 13.25
C TYR A 451 -3.75 7.96 12.44
N ARG A 452 -4.63 7.19 13.08
CA ARG A 452 -5.99 6.87 12.59
C ARG A 452 -7.01 7.53 13.50
N VAL A 453 -7.85 8.38 12.91
CA VAL A 453 -8.94 9.08 13.60
C VAL A 453 -10.25 8.36 13.34
N TRP A 454 -10.92 8.01 14.43
CA TRP A 454 -12.22 7.34 14.42
C TRP A 454 -13.31 8.30 14.86
N CYS A 455 -14.52 8.10 14.33
CA CYS A 455 -15.73 8.71 14.85
C CYS A 455 -16.80 7.64 15.04
N THR A 456 -17.47 7.69 16.20
CA THR A 456 -18.71 6.97 16.47
C THR A 456 -19.83 7.99 16.63
N ALA A 457 -20.77 8.02 15.69
CA ALA A 457 -22.01 8.79 15.81
C ALA A 457 -23.00 8.00 16.68
N VAL A 458 -23.56 8.65 17.70
CA VAL A 458 -24.56 8.07 18.59
C VAL A 458 -25.87 8.81 18.39
N HIS A 459 -26.90 8.07 18.00
CA HIS A 459 -28.23 8.60 17.67
C HIS A 459 -29.16 8.58 18.89
N ALA A 460 -30.25 9.37 18.85
CA ALA A 460 -31.19 9.52 19.96
C ALA A 460 -31.89 8.22 20.42
N ASN A 461 -32.02 7.25 19.50
CA ASN A 461 -32.51 5.89 19.76
C ASN A 461 -31.45 4.95 20.38
N GLY A 462 -30.23 5.43 20.61
CA GLY A 462 -29.11 4.67 21.16
C GLY A 462 -28.29 3.87 20.13
N THR A 463 -28.59 3.92 18.83
CA THR A 463 -27.77 3.22 17.83
C THR A 463 -26.44 3.94 17.62
N GLU A 464 -25.36 3.16 17.45
CA GLU A 464 -24.00 3.67 17.21
C GLU A 464 -23.52 3.31 15.79
N GLU A 465 -23.07 4.30 15.02
CA GLU A 465 -22.43 4.13 13.71
C GLU A 465 -20.95 4.52 13.80
N SER A 466 -20.02 3.61 13.49
CA SER A 466 -18.58 3.85 13.63
C SER A 466 -17.82 3.75 12.31
N TYR A 467 -16.91 4.70 12.08
CA TYR A 467 -16.09 4.76 10.87
C TYR A 467 -14.74 5.45 11.10
N ILE A 468 -13.80 5.17 10.19
CA ILE A 468 -12.50 5.84 10.11
C ILE A 468 -12.69 7.13 9.33
N VAL A 469 -12.43 8.26 9.98
CA VAL A 469 -12.52 9.59 9.35
C VAL A 469 -11.25 9.92 8.58
N LYS A 470 -10.09 9.54 9.13
CA LYS A 470 -8.79 9.76 8.51
C LYS A 470 -7.78 8.71 8.99
N GLU A 471 -6.82 8.40 8.15
CA GLU A 471 -5.73 7.45 8.39
C GLU A 471 -4.47 7.96 7.70
N GLY A 472 -3.29 7.52 8.15
CA GLY A 472 -2.00 7.96 7.60
C GLY A 472 -1.66 9.42 7.96
N LEU A 473 -2.27 9.99 9.00
CA LEU A 473 -1.90 11.34 9.46
C LEU A 473 -0.52 11.30 10.12
N GLU A 474 0.39 12.18 9.73
CA GLU A 474 1.69 12.36 10.41
C GLU A 474 1.64 13.42 11.51
N GLN A 475 0.60 14.27 11.51
CA GLN A 475 0.41 15.38 12.45
C GLN A 475 -0.57 15.00 13.57
N THR A 476 -0.41 15.57 14.77
CA THR A 476 -1.28 15.32 15.93
C THR A 476 -2.56 16.17 15.93
N VAL A 477 -3.05 16.53 14.74
CA VAL A 477 -4.24 17.37 14.52
C VAL A 477 -4.99 16.92 13.27
N CYS A 478 -6.32 16.95 13.32
CA CYS A 478 -7.21 16.62 12.21
C CYS A 478 -8.36 17.64 12.16
N SER A 479 -8.44 18.43 11.08
CA SER A 479 -9.55 19.35 10.82
C SER A 479 -10.52 18.73 9.82
N MET A 480 -11.81 18.75 10.15
CA MET A 480 -12.86 18.01 9.46
C MET A 480 -14.10 18.90 9.31
N LEU A 481 -14.80 18.85 8.18
CA LEU A 481 -16.07 19.56 8.01
C LEU A 481 -17.16 18.86 8.85
N LEU A 482 -17.88 19.62 9.69
CA LEU A 482 -18.94 19.07 10.53
C LEU A 482 -20.08 18.45 9.71
N ALA A 483 -20.28 18.92 8.47
CA ALA A 483 -21.26 18.38 7.53
C ALA A 483 -20.91 16.98 6.98
N ASN A 484 -19.69 16.48 7.18
CA ASN A 484 -19.28 15.13 6.76
C ASN A 484 -19.73 14.05 7.75
N PHE A 485 -20.28 14.43 8.91
CA PHE A 485 -20.72 13.50 9.95
C PHE A 485 -22.25 13.39 9.93
N ASN A 486 -22.76 12.16 10.06
CA ASN A 486 -24.17 11.94 10.35
C ASN A 486 -24.53 12.67 11.66
N ALA A 487 -25.57 13.50 11.62
CA ALA A 487 -26.06 14.22 12.78
C ALA A 487 -26.81 13.24 13.71
N GLY A 488 -26.07 12.54 14.55
CA GLY A 488 -26.58 11.98 15.81
C GLY A 488 -26.72 13.07 16.86
N ASP A 489 -27.13 12.71 18.07
CA ASP A 489 -27.12 13.65 19.22
C ASP A 489 -25.67 13.98 19.63
N LYS A 490 -24.75 13.06 19.34
CA LYS A 490 -23.40 13.01 19.88
C LYS A 490 -22.43 12.34 18.91
N LEU A 491 -21.22 12.88 18.81
CA LEU A 491 -20.08 12.26 18.14
C LEU A 491 -19.01 11.93 19.18
N ILE A 492 -18.43 10.74 19.11
CA ILE A 492 -17.30 10.30 19.94
C ILE A 492 -16.09 10.12 19.03
N PHE A 493 -15.02 10.85 19.30
CA PHE A 493 -13.75 10.74 18.56
C PHE A 493 -12.71 9.98 19.38
N GLY A 494 -11.99 9.09 18.71
CA GLY A 494 -10.83 8.40 19.27
C GLY A 494 -9.68 8.38 18.27
N VAL A 495 -8.46 8.19 18.77
CA VAL A 495 -7.24 8.20 17.95
C VAL A 495 -6.42 6.96 18.25
N GLU A 496 -5.93 6.31 17.20
CA GLU A 496 -4.85 5.33 17.33
C GLU A 496 -3.55 5.94 16.79
N ALA A 497 -2.45 5.73 17.51
CA ALA A 497 -1.10 5.83 16.95
C ALA A 497 -0.71 4.47 16.36
N VAL A 498 -0.17 4.45 15.15
CA VAL A 498 0.13 3.26 14.35
C VAL A 498 1.57 3.35 13.83
N ASN A 499 2.39 2.32 14.06
CA ASN A 499 3.76 2.28 13.53
C ASN A 499 3.81 1.75 12.08
N ARG A 500 5.00 1.77 11.47
CA ARG A 500 5.22 1.28 10.08
C ARG A 500 4.83 -0.18 9.86
N PHE A 501 4.75 -0.99 10.91
CA PHE A 501 4.38 -2.41 10.91
C PHE A 501 2.89 -2.66 11.19
N GLY A 502 2.05 -1.62 11.23
CA GLY A 502 0.61 -1.73 11.44
C GLY A 502 0.17 -1.87 12.90
N VAL A 503 1.11 -2.07 13.84
CA VAL A 503 0.79 -2.21 15.27
C VAL A 503 0.25 -0.90 15.82
N SER A 504 -0.94 -0.96 16.44
CA SER A 504 -1.63 0.23 16.95
C SER A 504 -1.65 0.34 18.48
N THR A 505 -1.80 1.58 18.93
CA THR A 505 -2.09 1.95 20.32
C THR A 505 -3.24 2.98 20.33
N PRO A 506 -4.42 2.63 20.85
CA PRO A 506 -5.54 3.57 20.97
C PRO A 506 -5.31 4.58 22.11
N SER A 507 -6.03 5.71 22.03
CA SER A 507 -6.04 6.74 23.06
C SER A 507 -6.73 6.25 24.35
N GLU A 508 -6.16 6.61 25.51
CA GLU A 508 -6.77 6.35 26.83
C GLU A 508 -8.21 6.92 26.88
N VAL A 509 -8.40 8.15 26.38
CA VAL A 509 -9.68 8.84 26.39
C VAL A 509 -10.24 9.02 24.99
N SER A 510 -11.56 9.17 24.89
CA SER A 510 -12.25 9.73 23.73
C SER A 510 -12.60 11.20 23.96
N ALA A 511 -12.70 11.98 22.87
CA ALA A 511 -13.23 13.34 22.91
C ALA A 511 -14.67 13.36 22.37
N GLU A 512 -15.57 14.07 23.06
CA GLU A 512 -17.00 14.09 22.75
C GLU A 512 -17.44 15.45 22.18
N PHE A 513 -18.28 15.42 21.14
CA PHE A 513 -19.01 16.56 20.61
C PHE A 513 -20.52 16.29 20.73
N ARG A 514 -21.30 17.29 21.14
CA ARG A 514 -22.78 17.20 21.22
C ARG A 514 -23.43 18.27 20.38
N PHE A 515 -24.47 17.91 19.64
CA PHE A 515 -25.25 18.86 18.87
C PHE A 515 -26.28 19.55 19.78
N THR A 516 -25.90 20.68 20.38
CA THR A 516 -26.86 21.53 21.12
C THR A 516 -27.85 22.20 20.16
N GLN A 517 -29.10 22.41 20.57
CA GLN A 517 -30.16 23.04 19.75
C GLN A 517 -29.77 24.40 19.11
N ALA A 518 -28.82 25.14 19.69
CA ALA A 518 -28.31 26.40 19.14
C ALA A 518 -27.47 26.27 17.84
N LEU A 519 -27.02 25.06 17.46
CA LEU A 519 -26.21 24.82 16.26
C LEU A 519 -27.02 24.75 14.95
N GLY A 520 -28.36 24.86 15.01
CA GLY A 520 -29.27 24.74 13.86
C GLY A 520 -29.07 25.74 12.71
N SER A 521 -28.19 26.74 12.87
CA SER A 521 -27.81 27.70 11.81
C SER A 521 -26.52 27.33 11.04
N VAL A 522 -25.80 26.28 11.45
CA VAL A 522 -24.49 25.91 10.87
C VAL A 522 -24.58 24.72 9.90
N LEU A 523 -25.57 23.85 10.09
CA LEU A 523 -25.87 22.71 9.21
C LEU A 523 -26.74 23.17 8.02
N PRO A 524 -26.58 22.58 6.82
CA PRO A 524 -27.53 22.81 5.72
C PRO A 524 -28.90 22.26 6.10
N SER A 525 -29.97 23.03 5.86
CA SER A 525 -31.32 22.49 5.89
C SER A 525 -31.44 21.40 4.81
N LYS A 526 -31.79 20.18 5.20
CA LYS A 526 -32.26 19.16 4.25
C LYS A 526 -33.59 19.65 3.67
N THR A 527 -33.55 20.26 2.49
CA THR A 527 -34.72 20.31 1.61
C THR A 527 -34.91 18.91 1.01
N ASN A 528 -36.15 18.43 1.03
CA ASN A 528 -36.56 17.10 0.56
C ASN A 528 -36.17 16.84 -0.89
#